data_AF-A0A6L3ZGZ5-F1
#
_entry.id   AF-A0A6L3ZGZ5-F1
#
_cell.length_a   1.000
_cell.length_b   1.000
_cell.length_c   1.000
_cell.angle_alpha   90.00
_cell.angle_beta   90.00
_cell.angle_gamma   90.00
#
_symmetry.space_group_name_H-M   'P 1'
#
loop_
_entity.id
_entity.type
_entity.pdbx_description
1 polymer ?
#
loop_
_entity_poly.entity_id
_entity_poly.type
_entity_poly.pdbx_seq_one_letter_code
_entity_poly.pdbx_strand_id
1 'polypeptide(L)'
;MNRVKILYREPRRSQPAKIIFGVVAAHLLFLIPLMVFLDSDFVRENIYDSSNSSMIEELTSIPAGYAFLLLAVLAPLWEETVYRLWMNLKVWTIPIFTTVAAVVLFLDISLSLALVLGIIVLILTLTFINSIRHSMDIHFQWWFYGSSVIFGLSHIMNHQLELGAILFTMPQVVIGVAIGFVRLHYGFFSGVLFHAGWNGLIGLMLLAPYIGNKPVVHESETTYVSWETGSMWRNSSKAYYGTDSLYIENVSLEKVLRNLIQRDNPDAVVELEGASLIRVNIKAKGPLQEVMSILMEDWKEQFSVEVSESSTAEKVYTLIPMVDCEPTSVPGESAMVMNQLGLYPSLTHPSTIARSLENEYEVKFRPGELSEESRNILLPMEGLDSALHALRVYNCIDVEESEEEITRYIIQLPN
;
A
#
# COMPACT_ATOMS: atom_id res chain seq x y z
N MET A 1 9.76 -19.12 48.36
CA MET A 1 8.37 -18.60 48.35
C MET A 1 8.40 -17.07 48.37
N ASN A 2 7.53 -16.39 47.59
CA ASN A 2 7.20 -14.94 47.58
C ASN A 2 7.83 -13.95 46.56
N ARG A 3 8.51 -14.33 45.48
CA ARG A 3 8.84 -13.36 44.40
C ARG A 3 7.72 -13.13 43.37
N VAL A 4 6.89 -14.12 43.11
CA VAL A 4 5.71 -14.01 42.22
C VAL A 4 4.68 -12.98 42.71
N LYS A 5 4.62 -12.77 44.04
CA LYS A 5 3.77 -11.75 44.66
C LYS A 5 4.16 -10.31 44.31
N ILE A 6 5.28 -10.05 43.63
CA ILE A 6 5.67 -8.68 43.26
C ILE A 6 4.98 -8.22 41.96
N LEU A 7 4.73 -9.13 41.01
CA LEU A 7 3.93 -8.85 39.82
C LEU A 7 2.43 -9.13 40.03
N TYR A 8 2.08 -10.09 40.90
CA TYR A 8 0.70 -10.35 41.35
C TYR A 8 0.28 -9.54 42.59
N ARG A 9 1.13 -8.63 43.10
CA ARG A 9 0.72 -7.69 44.14
C ARG A 9 -0.43 -6.91 43.54
N GLU A 10 -1.61 -6.98 44.20
CA GLU A 10 -2.85 -6.30 43.82
C GLU A 10 -2.56 -5.09 42.94
N PRO A 11 -3.09 -5.01 41.71
CA PRO A 11 -2.89 -3.84 40.86
C PRO A 11 -3.58 -2.63 41.51
N ARG A 12 -2.94 -2.06 42.54
CA ARG A 12 -3.25 -0.77 43.18
C ARG A 12 -2.77 0.40 42.32
N ARG A 13 -2.59 0.19 41.02
CA ARG A 13 -2.53 1.28 40.05
C ARG A 13 -3.89 1.34 39.38
N SER A 14 -4.67 2.30 39.83
CA SER A 14 -6.10 2.51 39.64
C SER A 14 -6.58 2.74 38.20
N GLN A 15 -5.75 2.54 37.17
CA GLN A 15 -6.07 3.02 35.82
C GLN A 15 -5.51 2.11 34.70
N PRO A 16 -5.88 0.81 34.64
CA PRO A 16 -5.46 -0.08 33.54
C PRO A 16 -5.89 0.44 32.17
N ALA A 17 -7.03 1.15 32.09
CA ALA A 17 -7.47 1.84 30.89
C ALA A 17 -6.45 2.88 30.39
N LYS A 18 -5.80 3.63 31.29
CA LYS A 18 -4.77 4.60 30.88
C LYS A 18 -3.52 3.93 30.34
N ILE A 19 -3.15 2.76 30.87
CA ILE A 19 -2.01 1.99 30.35
C ILE A 19 -2.35 1.48 28.94
N ILE A 20 -3.53 0.87 28.76
CA ILE A 20 -3.98 0.40 27.44
C ILE A 20 -4.01 1.57 26.45
N PHE A 21 -4.61 2.69 26.82
CA PHE A 21 -4.63 3.88 25.96
C PHE A 21 -3.23 4.39 25.62
N GLY A 22 -2.32 4.44 26.61
CA GLY A 22 -0.93 4.83 26.38
C GLY A 22 -0.19 3.90 25.43
N VAL A 23 -0.42 2.58 25.51
CA VAL A 23 0.22 1.61 24.60
C VAL A 23 -0.40 1.66 23.21
N VAL A 24 -1.72 1.84 23.08
CA VAL A 24 -2.39 2.04 21.78
C VAL A 24 -1.90 3.34 21.14
N ALA A 25 -1.79 4.43 21.90
CA ALA A 25 -1.23 5.69 21.40
C ALA A 25 0.23 5.51 20.96
N ALA A 26 1.04 4.77 21.72
CA ALA A 26 2.40 4.43 21.30
C ALA A 26 2.42 3.60 20.01
N HIS A 27 1.52 2.63 19.87
CA HIS A 27 1.40 1.85 18.64
C HIS A 27 1.05 2.74 17.43
N LEU A 28 0.06 3.64 17.56
CA LEU A 28 -0.29 4.60 16.52
C LEU A 28 0.89 5.54 16.18
N LEU A 29 1.67 5.95 17.17
CA LEU A 29 2.87 6.76 16.99
C LEU A 29 3.95 6.04 16.17
N PHE A 30 4.05 4.70 16.25
CA PHE A 30 4.92 3.93 15.38
C PHE A 30 4.29 3.66 14.01
N LEU A 31 2.98 3.44 13.97
CA LEU A 31 2.26 3.08 12.74
C LEU A 31 2.21 4.24 11.75
N ILE A 32 1.94 5.46 12.18
CA ILE A 32 1.77 6.62 11.27
C ILE A 32 3.07 6.94 10.51
N PRO A 33 4.23 7.14 11.16
CA PRO A 33 5.48 7.35 10.44
C PRO A 33 5.84 6.16 9.56
N LEU A 34 5.50 4.94 9.98
CA LEU A 34 5.72 3.76 9.16
C LEU A 34 4.89 3.78 7.87
N MET A 35 3.61 4.16 7.95
CA MET A 35 2.75 4.30 6.78
C MET A 35 3.26 5.39 5.82
N VAL A 36 3.67 6.54 6.36
CA VAL A 36 4.28 7.62 5.54
C VAL A 36 5.58 7.15 4.90
N PHE A 37 6.40 6.41 5.64
CA PHE A 37 7.66 5.89 5.14
C PHE A 37 7.45 4.81 4.07
N LEU A 38 6.47 3.93 4.26
CA LEU A 38 6.08 2.88 3.29
C LEU A 38 5.61 3.46 1.95
N ASP A 39 5.05 4.68 1.97
CA ASP A 39 4.62 5.38 0.75
C ASP A 39 5.79 6.09 0.03
N SER A 40 6.96 6.19 0.66
CA SER A 40 8.12 6.81 0.01
C SER A 40 8.68 5.94 -1.12
N ASP A 41 9.04 6.58 -2.23
CA ASP A 41 9.65 5.90 -3.38
C ASP A 41 10.92 5.13 -2.99
N PHE A 42 11.70 5.67 -2.04
CA PHE A 42 12.90 5.01 -1.52
C PHE A 42 12.60 3.62 -0.93
N VAL A 43 11.57 3.49 -0.09
CA VAL A 43 11.20 2.22 0.53
C VAL A 43 10.66 1.25 -0.52
N ARG A 44 9.86 1.75 -1.45
CA ARG A 44 9.29 0.95 -2.55
C ARG A 44 10.38 0.34 -3.44
N GLU A 45 11.44 1.08 -3.71
CA GLU A 45 12.49 0.63 -4.64
C GLU A 45 13.57 -0.22 -3.97
N ASN A 46 13.82 -0.02 -2.67
CA ASN A 46 15.00 -0.60 -2.00
C ASN A 46 14.66 -1.59 -0.88
N ILE A 47 13.43 -1.59 -0.35
CA ILE A 47 13.12 -2.32 0.90
C ILE A 47 11.87 -3.20 0.76
N TYR A 48 10.87 -2.73 0.00
CA TYR A 48 9.56 -3.38 -0.06
C TYR A 48 9.06 -3.52 -1.50
N ASP A 49 9.12 -4.74 -2.03
CA ASP A 49 8.45 -5.08 -3.27
C ASP A 49 6.97 -5.38 -3.02
N SER A 50 6.16 -4.33 -3.06
CA SER A 50 4.70 -4.42 -2.93
C SER A 50 4.02 -5.36 -3.95
N SER A 51 4.67 -5.66 -5.08
CA SER A 51 4.12 -6.55 -6.12
C SER A 51 4.06 -8.01 -5.68
N ASN A 52 4.79 -8.39 -4.63
CA ASN A 52 4.86 -9.75 -4.10
C ASN A 52 4.05 -9.95 -2.80
N SER A 53 3.14 -9.03 -2.45
CA SER A 53 2.31 -9.17 -1.23
C SER A 53 1.22 -10.25 -1.38
N SER A 54 1.63 -11.52 -1.36
CA SER A 54 0.75 -12.69 -1.53
C SER A 54 -0.45 -12.68 -0.57
N MET A 55 -0.29 -12.13 0.64
CA MET A 55 -1.36 -12.07 1.63
C MET A 55 -2.54 -11.19 1.20
N ILE A 56 -2.31 -9.98 0.67
CA ILE A 56 -3.41 -9.09 0.27
C ILE A 56 -4.11 -9.67 -0.95
N GLU A 57 -3.34 -10.16 -1.94
CA GLU A 57 -3.91 -10.81 -3.12
C GLU A 57 -4.79 -12.00 -2.73
N GLU A 58 -4.29 -12.89 -1.85
CA GLU A 58 -5.04 -14.04 -1.35
C GLU A 58 -6.30 -13.62 -0.58
N LEU A 59 -6.21 -12.61 0.30
CA LEU A 59 -7.35 -12.08 1.05
C LEU A 59 -8.41 -11.44 0.14
N THR A 60 -8.00 -10.82 -0.97
CA THR A 60 -8.93 -10.21 -1.94
C THR A 60 -9.54 -11.24 -2.88
N SER A 61 -8.92 -12.41 -3.03
CA SER A 61 -9.44 -13.51 -3.86
C SER A 61 -10.63 -14.25 -3.24
N ILE A 62 -10.80 -14.13 -1.92
CA ILE A 62 -11.87 -14.75 -1.15
C ILE A 62 -12.96 -13.72 -0.79
N PRO A 63 -14.21 -14.14 -0.56
CA PRO A 63 -15.27 -13.21 -0.17
C PRO A 63 -14.89 -12.38 1.07
N ALA A 64 -15.11 -11.07 1.02
CA ALA A 64 -14.68 -10.14 2.08
C ALA A 64 -15.15 -10.54 3.50
N GLY A 65 -16.36 -11.08 3.62
CA GLY A 65 -16.85 -11.59 4.92
C GLY A 65 -16.05 -12.78 5.46
N TYR A 66 -15.54 -13.64 4.57
CA TYR A 66 -14.68 -14.76 4.95
C TYR A 66 -13.26 -14.28 5.27
N ALA A 67 -12.70 -13.35 4.48
CA ALA A 67 -11.43 -12.69 4.80
C ALA A 67 -11.47 -12.01 6.18
N PHE A 68 -12.55 -11.27 6.46
CA PHE A 68 -12.76 -10.63 7.76
C PHE A 68 -12.85 -11.65 8.90
N LEU A 69 -13.57 -12.76 8.72
CA LEU A 69 -13.65 -13.82 9.73
C LEU A 69 -12.26 -14.43 10.02
N LEU A 70 -11.47 -14.68 8.97
CA LEU A 70 -10.10 -15.19 9.12
C LEU A 70 -9.22 -14.20 9.90
N LEU A 71 -9.16 -12.94 9.46
CA LEU A 71 -8.28 -11.92 10.03
C LEU A 71 -8.69 -11.45 11.42
N ALA A 72 -9.99 -11.24 11.65
CA ALA A 72 -10.50 -10.62 12.87
C ALA A 72 -10.81 -11.65 13.95
N VAL A 73 -11.00 -12.94 13.62
CA VAL A 73 -11.43 -13.94 14.60
C VAL A 73 -10.47 -15.12 14.66
N LEU A 74 -10.25 -15.82 13.55
CA LEU A 74 -9.50 -17.07 13.55
C LEU A 74 -8.00 -16.84 13.78
N ALA A 75 -7.40 -15.86 13.11
CA ALA A 75 -6.00 -15.50 13.28
C ALA A 75 -5.69 -15.05 14.73
N PRO A 76 -6.42 -14.07 15.32
CA PRO A 76 -6.24 -13.68 16.73
C PRO A 76 -6.38 -14.85 17.70
N LEU A 77 -7.38 -15.73 17.52
CA LEU A 77 -7.56 -16.89 18.38
C LEU A 77 -6.36 -17.84 18.31
N TRP A 78 -5.87 -18.10 17.09
CA TRP A 78 -4.70 -18.94 16.84
C TRP A 78 -3.44 -18.33 17.44
N GLU A 79 -3.16 -17.06 17.12
CA GLU A 79 -1.98 -16.34 17.57
C GLU A 79 -1.94 -16.19 19.09
N GLU A 80 -3.07 -15.88 19.74
CA GLU A 80 -3.12 -15.86 21.22
C GLU A 80 -2.86 -17.24 21.82
N THR A 81 -3.32 -18.30 21.16
CA THR A 81 -3.05 -19.68 21.59
C THR A 81 -1.55 -19.99 21.51
N VAL A 82 -0.92 -19.63 20.39
CA VAL A 82 0.50 -19.85 20.12
C VAL A 82 1.38 -18.97 21.00
N TYR A 83 1.20 -17.66 21.03
CA TYR A 83 2.18 -16.77 21.67
C TYR A 83 1.95 -16.62 23.17
N ARG A 84 0.72 -16.86 23.61
CA ARG A 84 0.26 -16.33 24.89
C ARG A 84 -0.22 -17.44 25.80
N LEU A 85 -0.98 -18.46 25.36
CA LEU A 85 -1.68 -19.44 26.24
C LEU A 85 -0.96 -19.85 27.55
N TRP A 86 0.36 -20.03 27.52
CA TRP A 86 1.21 -20.34 28.67
C TRP A 86 1.25 -19.30 29.83
N MET A 87 0.97 -18.01 29.61
CA MET A 87 1.25 -16.95 30.62
C MET A 87 0.48 -17.03 31.95
N ASN A 88 -0.57 -17.85 32.06
CA ASN A 88 -1.21 -18.12 33.35
C ASN A 88 -0.51 -19.21 34.18
N LEU A 89 0.55 -19.81 33.62
CA LEU A 89 1.37 -20.88 34.19
C LEU A 89 0.55 -22.07 34.72
N LYS A 90 -0.63 -22.33 34.12
CA LYS A 90 -1.41 -23.54 34.40
C LYS A 90 -0.69 -24.74 33.79
N VAL A 91 -0.73 -25.88 34.49
CA VAL A 91 0.00 -27.09 34.09
C VAL A 91 -0.41 -27.57 32.70
N TRP A 92 -1.68 -27.42 32.32
CA TRP A 92 -2.20 -27.87 31.03
C TRP A 92 -1.94 -26.90 29.87
N THR A 93 -1.68 -25.62 30.13
CA THR A 93 -1.48 -24.62 29.06
C THR A 93 -0.08 -24.68 28.47
N ILE A 94 0.93 -25.04 29.26
CA ILE A 94 2.33 -25.12 28.81
C ILE A 94 2.52 -26.23 27.77
N PRO A 95 2.03 -27.48 27.96
CA PRO A 95 2.09 -28.52 26.93
C PRO A 95 1.38 -28.15 25.64
N ILE A 96 0.20 -27.53 25.71
CA ILE A 96 -0.53 -27.08 24.51
C ILE A 96 0.32 -26.05 23.76
N PHE A 97 0.82 -25.04 24.47
CA PHE A 97 1.68 -24.00 23.90
C PHE A 97 2.91 -24.59 23.20
N THR A 98 3.70 -25.41 23.89
CA THR A 98 4.95 -25.94 23.33
C THR A 98 4.71 -26.89 22.16
N THR A 99 3.67 -27.72 22.23
CA THR A 99 3.31 -28.63 21.14
C THR A 99 2.79 -27.89 19.92
N VAL A 100 1.88 -26.93 20.08
CA VAL A 100 1.37 -26.14 18.95
C VAL A 100 2.50 -25.34 18.30
N ALA A 101 3.34 -24.68 19.10
CA ALA A 101 4.50 -23.94 18.58
C ALA A 101 5.44 -24.86 17.79
N ALA A 102 5.73 -26.07 18.28
CA ALA A 102 6.54 -27.03 17.56
C ALA A 102 5.91 -27.46 16.23
N VAL A 103 4.61 -27.78 16.22
CA VAL A 103 3.90 -28.17 14.98
C VAL A 103 3.96 -27.04 13.95
N VAL A 104 3.73 -25.80 14.35
CA VAL A 104 3.78 -24.63 13.44
C VAL A 104 5.18 -24.45 12.84
N LEU A 105 6.24 -24.54 13.66
CA LEU A 105 7.61 -24.34 13.20
C LEU A 105 8.08 -25.35 12.14
N PHE A 106 7.47 -26.53 12.09
CA PHE A 106 7.86 -27.60 11.16
C PHE A 106 6.83 -27.87 10.06
N LEU A 107 5.73 -27.11 10.03
CA LEU A 107 4.63 -27.32 9.08
C LEU A 107 5.08 -27.12 7.63
N ASP A 108 5.95 -26.14 7.39
CA ASP A 108 6.50 -25.81 6.07
C ASP A 108 7.44 -26.88 5.51
N ILE A 109 7.97 -27.78 6.35
CA ILE A 109 8.84 -28.87 5.90
C ILE A 109 8.00 -30.08 5.50
N SER A 110 7.18 -30.60 6.41
CA SER A 110 6.18 -31.63 6.11
C SER A 110 5.23 -31.81 7.29
N LEU A 111 3.95 -32.06 7.00
CA LEU A 111 2.94 -32.33 8.03
C LEU A 111 3.30 -33.54 8.92
N SER A 112 3.82 -34.63 8.33
CA SER A 112 4.19 -35.83 9.09
C SER A 112 5.35 -35.55 10.07
N LEU A 113 6.39 -34.83 9.64
CA LEU A 113 7.49 -34.42 10.51
C LEU A 113 6.99 -33.49 11.62
N ALA A 114 6.15 -32.51 11.28
CA ALA A 114 5.58 -31.57 12.25
C ALA A 114 4.80 -32.29 13.36
N LEU A 115 3.98 -33.28 13.00
CA LEU A 115 3.21 -34.08 13.96
C LEU A 115 4.13 -34.95 14.82
N VAL A 116 5.13 -35.62 14.24
CA VAL A 116 6.09 -36.46 15.00
C VAL A 116 6.88 -35.60 16.00
N LEU A 117 7.42 -34.47 15.57
CA LEU A 117 8.14 -33.54 16.43
C LEU A 117 7.23 -32.93 17.50
N GLY A 118 5.99 -32.59 17.14
CA GLY A 118 4.97 -32.14 18.10
C GLY A 118 4.72 -33.15 19.22
N ILE A 119 4.62 -34.45 18.90
CA ILE A 119 4.46 -35.53 19.88
C ILE A 119 5.72 -35.64 20.76
N ILE A 120 6.92 -35.58 20.18
CA ILE A 120 8.18 -35.61 20.94
C ILE A 120 8.23 -34.43 21.93
N VAL A 121 7.93 -33.22 21.46
CA VAL A 121 7.89 -32.01 22.30
C VAL A 121 6.81 -32.11 23.38
N LEU A 122 5.65 -32.71 23.09
CA LEU A 122 4.60 -32.97 24.08
C LEU A 122 5.14 -33.87 25.21
N ILE A 123 5.73 -35.00 24.85
CA ILE A 123 6.28 -35.97 25.82
C ILE A 123 7.38 -35.31 26.68
N LEU A 124 8.30 -34.58 26.06
CA LEU A 124 9.36 -33.85 26.77
C LEU A 124 8.76 -32.78 27.70
N THR A 125 7.79 -32.00 27.21
CA THR A 125 7.16 -30.96 28.02
C THR A 125 6.44 -31.54 29.23
N LEU A 126 5.69 -32.64 29.05
CA LEU A 126 5.02 -33.33 30.15
C LEU A 126 6.03 -33.91 31.16
N THR A 127 7.14 -34.46 30.68
CA THR A 127 8.22 -35.01 31.52
C THR A 127 8.88 -33.93 32.37
N PHE A 128 9.11 -32.74 31.81
CA PHE A 128 9.83 -31.64 32.46
C PHE A 128 8.93 -30.48 32.92
N ILE A 129 7.61 -30.68 33.00
CA ILE A 129 6.62 -29.61 33.19
C ILE A 129 6.89 -28.75 34.44
N ASN A 130 7.29 -29.38 35.54
CA ASN A 130 7.58 -28.67 36.78
C ASN A 130 8.83 -27.78 36.65
N SER A 131 9.86 -28.26 35.95
CA SER A 131 11.10 -27.51 35.72
C SER A 131 10.85 -26.33 34.76
N ILE A 132 10.15 -26.59 33.65
CA ILE A 132 9.76 -25.56 32.67
C ILE A 132 8.93 -24.49 33.36
N ARG A 133 7.87 -24.88 34.07
CA ARG A 133 7.00 -23.95 34.80
C ARG A 133 7.79 -23.12 35.82
N HIS A 134 8.70 -23.74 36.58
CA HIS A 134 9.52 -23.04 37.54
C HIS A 134 10.46 -22.01 36.88
N SER A 135 11.08 -22.39 35.75
CA SER A 135 11.92 -21.48 34.97
C SER A 135 11.13 -20.30 34.41
N MET A 136 9.95 -20.56 33.84
CA MET A 136 9.04 -19.52 33.32
C MET A 136 8.54 -18.59 34.42
N ASP A 137 8.31 -19.09 35.62
CA ASP A 137 7.91 -18.29 36.78
C ASP A 137 9.04 -17.36 37.24
N ILE A 138 10.27 -17.87 37.33
CA ILE A 138 11.45 -17.07 37.73
C ILE A 138 11.77 -15.99 36.68
N HIS A 139 11.68 -16.33 35.40
CA HIS A 139 12.09 -15.47 34.28
C HIS A 139 10.90 -14.91 33.50
N PHE A 140 9.74 -14.76 34.13
CA PHE A 140 8.48 -14.44 33.46
C PHE A 140 8.58 -13.23 32.51
N GLN A 141 9.27 -12.17 32.92
CA GLN A 141 9.45 -10.95 32.12
C GLN A 141 10.17 -11.24 30.79
N TRP A 142 11.21 -12.07 30.80
CA TRP A 142 11.94 -12.46 29.60
C TRP A 142 11.06 -13.25 28.64
N TRP A 143 10.26 -14.18 29.15
CA TRP A 143 9.30 -14.93 28.34
C TRP A 143 8.20 -14.03 27.78
N PHE A 144 7.70 -13.08 28.57
CA PHE A 144 6.67 -12.13 28.15
C PHE A 144 7.14 -11.23 27.01
N TYR A 145 8.27 -10.54 27.18
CA TYR A 145 8.81 -9.66 26.14
C TYR A 145 9.33 -10.47 24.94
N GLY A 146 9.98 -11.61 25.20
CA GLY A 146 10.40 -12.54 24.16
C GLY A 146 9.24 -13.00 23.28
N SER A 147 8.10 -13.38 23.87
CA SER A 147 6.92 -13.77 23.08
C SER A 147 6.35 -12.61 22.25
N SER A 148 6.45 -11.37 22.74
CA SER A 148 5.95 -10.19 22.01
C SER A 148 6.88 -9.84 20.85
N VAL A 149 8.19 -10.02 21.02
CA VAL A 149 9.17 -9.87 19.94
C VAL A 149 8.99 -10.95 18.89
N ILE A 150 8.87 -12.22 19.27
CA ILE A 150 8.64 -13.32 18.31
C ILE A 150 7.32 -13.12 17.57
N PHE A 151 6.26 -12.66 18.25
CA PHE A 151 5.00 -12.28 17.62
C PHE A 151 5.18 -11.16 16.59
N GLY A 152 5.96 -10.12 16.89
CA GLY A 152 6.25 -9.08 15.90
C GLY A 152 7.05 -9.63 14.71
N LEU A 153 8.11 -10.40 14.98
CA LEU A 153 9.00 -10.95 13.96
C LEU A 153 8.31 -11.97 13.05
N SER A 154 7.29 -12.70 13.53
CA SER A 154 6.54 -13.63 12.66
C SER A 154 5.81 -12.89 11.53
N HIS A 155 5.55 -11.59 11.67
CA HIS A 155 4.94 -10.78 10.62
C HIS A 155 5.93 -10.36 9.53
N ILE A 156 7.24 -10.57 9.69
CA ILE A 156 8.21 -10.39 8.59
C ILE A 156 7.83 -11.29 7.40
N MET A 157 7.38 -12.51 7.69
CA MET A 157 6.98 -13.49 6.69
C MET A 157 5.77 -13.02 5.85
N ASN A 158 4.93 -12.14 6.40
CA ASN A 158 3.75 -11.62 5.69
C ASN A 158 4.11 -10.57 4.63
N HIS A 159 5.28 -9.95 4.74
CA HIS A 159 5.65 -8.80 3.93
C HIS A 159 6.85 -9.06 3.01
N GLN A 160 7.36 -10.30 2.95
CA GLN A 160 8.57 -10.69 2.20
C GLN A 160 9.74 -9.70 2.40
N LEU A 161 9.83 -9.11 3.59
CA LEU A 161 10.77 -8.03 3.78
C LEU A 161 12.20 -8.58 3.93
N GLU A 162 13.17 -7.84 3.41
CA GLU A 162 14.58 -8.11 3.70
C GLU A 162 14.85 -8.01 5.21
N LEU A 163 15.91 -8.67 5.69
CA LEU A 163 16.30 -8.67 7.11
C LEU A 163 16.47 -7.25 7.70
N GLY A 164 16.73 -6.23 6.87
CA GLY A 164 16.79 -4.82 7.28
C GLY A 164 15.46 -4.23 7.74
N ALA A 165 14.34 -4.91 7.48
CA ALA A 165 13.00 -4.41 7.74
C ALA A 165 12.44 -4.77 9.12
N ILE A 166 13.27 -5.19 10.07
CA ILE A 166 12.85 -5.45 11.46
C ILE A 166 12.11 -4.23 12.05
N LEU A 167 12.49 -3.01 11.66
CA LEU A 167 11.80 -1.78 12.06
C LEU A 167 10.31 -1.76 11.70
N PHE A 168 9.92 -2.39 10.59
CA PHE A 168 8.52 -2.49 10.16
C PHE A 168 7.69 -3.43 11.04
N THR A 169 8.34 -4.27 11.86
CA THR A 169 7.65 -5.14 12.83
C THR A 169 7.51 -4.52 14.21
N MET A 170 8.10 -3.34 14.45
CA MET A 170 8.02 -2.66 15.74
C MET A 170 6.57 -2.35 16.18
N PRO A 171 5.67 -1.88 15.31
CA PRO A 171 4.26 -1.73 15.68
C PRO A 171 3.65 -3.05 16.20
N GLN A 172 3.99 -4.17 15.58
CA GLN A 172 3.52 -5.53 15.90
C GLN A 172 4.09 -6.00 17.26
N VAL A 173 5.35 -5.65 17.58
CA VAL A 173 5.91 -5.88 18.92
C VAL A 173 5.17 -5.06 19.98
N VAL A 174 4.89 -3.78 19.72
CA VAL A 174 4.20 -2.88 20.65
C VAL A 174 2.78 -3.33 20.92
N ILE A 175 2.00 -3.66 19.88
CA ILE A 175 0.65 -4.21 20.06
C ILE A 175 0.72 -5.59 20.74
N GLY A 176 1.76 -6.38 20.47
CA GLY A 176 1.99 -7.66 21.12
C GLY A 176 2.17 -7.55 22.64
N VAL A 177 2.87 -6.50 23.10
CA VAL A 177 2.98 -6.14 24.52
C VAL A 177 1.62 -5.69 25.07
N ALA A 178 0.86 -4.89 24.32
CA ALA A 178 -0.47 -4.43 24.72
C ALA A 178 -1.44 -5.61 24.97
N ILE A 179 -1.51 -6.54 24.02
CA ILE A 179 -2.36 -7.72 24.11
C ILE A 179 -1.93 -8.60 25.28
N GLY A 180 -0.61 -8.81 25.45
CA GLY A 180 -0.06 -9.53 26.60
C GLY A 180 -0.46 -8.91 27.93
N PHE A 181 -0.43 -7.58 28.04
CA PHE A 181 -0.86 -6.84 29.22
C PHE A 181 -2.35 -7.01 29.51
N VAL A 182 -3.21 -6.80 28.50
CA VAL A 182 -4.66 -7.01 28.61
C VAL A 182 -4.94 -8.43 29.10
N ARG A 183 -4.25 -9.41 28.54
CA ARG A 183 -4.41 -10.80 28.93
C ARG A 183 -4.00 -11.10 30.37
N LEU A 184 -2.90 -10.52 30.87
CA LEU A 184 -2.48 -10.73 32.26
C LEU A 184 -3.48 -10.13 33.25
N HIS A 185 -4.13 -9.03 32.89
CA HIS A 185 -5.08 -8.34 33.76
C HIS A 185 -6.50 -8.89 33.69
N TYR A 186 -6.95 -9.32 32.51
CA TYR A 186 -8.36 -9.66 32.26
C TYR A 186 -8.57 -11.12 31.79
N GLY A 187 -7.50 -11.86 31.52
CA GLY A 187 -7.55 -13.27 31.12
C GLY A 187 -7.42 -13.49 29.61
N PHE A 188 -7.39 -14.77 29.22
CA PHE A 188 -7.10 -15.18 27.85
C PHE A 188 -8.10 -14.61 26.83
N PHE A 189 -9.40 -14.77 27.06
CA PHE A 189 -10.42 -14.30 26.12
C PHE A 189 -10.46 -12.78 25.98
N SER A 190 -10.13 -12.01 27.02
CA SER A 190 -10.01 -10.55 26.87
C SER A 190 -8.83 -10.15 26.00
N GLY A 191 -7.72 -10.89 26.05
CA GLY A 191 -6.61 -10.74 25.11
C GLY A 191 -7.05 -11.05 23.67
N VAL A 192 -7.72 -12.18 23.46
CA VAL A 192 -8.28 -12.57 22.14
C VAL A 192 -9.25 -11.51 21.62
N LEU A 193 -10.17 -11.01 22.43
CA LEU A 193 -11.15 -10.00 22.01
C LEU A 193 -10.49 -8.66 21.69
N PHE A 194 -9.49 -8.24 22.47
CA PHE A 194 -8.73 -7.03 22.19
C PHE A 194 -7.95 -7.15 20.88
N HIS A 195 -7.29 -8.28 20.67
CA HIS A 195 -6.57 -8.59 19.43
C HIS A 195 -7.52 -8.67 18.23
N ALA A 196 -8.64 -9.37 18.37
CA ALA A 196 -9.71 -9.45 17.38
C ALA A 196 -10.29 -8.10 17.01
N GLY A 197 -10.55 -7.24 18.00
CA GLY A 197 -11.01 -5.87 17.77
C GLY A 197 -9.98 -5.03 17.01
N TRP A 198 -8.69 -5.19 17.33
CA TRP A 198 -7.61 -4.50 16.64
C TRP A 198 -7.45 -4.96 15.18
N ASN A 199 -7.34 -6.27 14.96
CA ASN A 199 -7.25 -6.85 13.62
C ASN A 199 -8.52 -6.63 12.80
N GLY A 200 -9.69 -6.65 13.45
CA GLY A 200 -10.97 -6.35 12.81
C GLY A 200 -11.07 -4.90 12.36
N LEU A 201 -10.58 -3.95 13.16
CA LEU A 201 -10.53 -2.54 12.76
C LEU A 201 -9.62 -2.33 11.54
N ILE A 202 -8.40 -2.87 11.59
CA ILE A 202 -7.45 -2.79 10.47
C ILE A 202 -7.99 -3.53 9.25
N GLY A 203 -8.49 -4.75 9.43
CA GLY A 203 -9.08 -5.57 8.38
C GLY A 203 -10.28 -4.90 7.72
N LEU A 204 -11.14 -4.21 8.50
CA LEU A 204 -12.23 -3.43 7.95
C LEU A 204 -11.71 -2.25 7.13
N MET A 205 -10.70 -1.51 7.59
CA MET A 205 -10.11 -0.42 6.80
C MET A 205 -9.49 -0.92 5.49
N LEU A 206 -8.86 -2.10 5.50
CA LEU A 206 -8.25 -2.72 4.32
C LEU A 206 -9.29 -3.28 3.36
N LEU A 207 -10.35 -3.90 3.87
CA LEU A 207 -11.37 -4.58 3.08
C LEU A 207 -12.54 -3.67 2.68
N ALA A 208 -12.76 -2.54 3.38
CA ALA A 208 -13.85 -1.62 3.10
C ALA A 208 -13.90 -1.20 1.63
N PRO A 209 -12.77 -0.88 0.96
CA PRO A 209 -12.79 -0.57 -0.47
C PRO A 209 -13.29 -1.72 -1.34
N TYR A 210 -13.35 -2.96 -0.87
CA TYR A 210 -13.78 -4.14 -1.63
C TYR A 210 -15.17 -4.63 -1.22
N ILE A 211 -15.73 -4.13 -0.12
CA ILE A 211 -17.06 -4.53 0.34
C ILE A 211 -18.10 -3.86 -0.56
N GLY A 212 -18.73 -4.66 -1.43
CA GLY A 212 -19.82 -4.18 -2.28
C GLY A 212 -19.39 -3.72 -3.67
N ASN A 213 -18.09 -3.70 -3.99
CA ASN A 213 -17.62 -3.47 -5.35
C ASN A 213 -17.91 -4.70 -6.19
N LYS A 214 -19.08 -4.70 -6.84
CA LYS A 214 -19.28 -5.54 -8.01
C LYS A 214 -18.88 -4.70 -9.22
N PRO A 215 -18.22 -5.29 -10.22
CA PRO A 215 -18.00 -4.58 -11.47
C PRO A 215 -19.34 -4.16 -12.04
N VAL A 216 -19.44 -2.87 -12.36
CA VAL A 216 -20.52 -2.36 -13.19
C VAL A 216 -20.23 -2.86 -14.61
N VAL A 217 -21.22 -3.48 -15.24
CA VAL A 217 -21.07 -4.11 -16.57
C VAL A 217 -22.16 -3.61 -17.50
N HIS A 218 -21.73 -3.03 -18.61
CA HIS A 218 -22.56 -2.63 -19.74
C HIS A 218 -22.18 -3.49 -20.93
N GLU A 219 -23.16 -4.16 -21.54
CA GLU A 219 -22.96 -5.01 -22.71
C GLU A 219 -24.02 -4.70 -23.76
N SER A 220 -23.57 -4.33 -24.95
CA SER A 220 -24.35 -4.11 -26.17
C SER A 220 -23.81 -5.01 -27.30
N GLU A 221 -24.41 -4.97 -28.49
CA GLU A 221 -23.95 -5.75 -29.64
C GLU A 221 -22.52 -5.38 -30.08
N THR A 222 -22.11 -4.12 -29.86
CA THR A 222 -20.83 -3.58 -30.33
C THR A 222 -19.86 -3.23 -29.21
N THR A 223 -20.36 -3.06 -27.99
CA THR A 223 -19.60 -2.46 -26.89
C THR A 223 -19.77 -3.25 -25.60
N TYR A 224 -18.64 -3.52 -24.96
CA TYR A 224 -18.55 -4.12 -23.63
C TYR A 224 -17.73 -3.16 -22.77
N VAL A 225 -18.28 -2.76 -21.62
CA VAL A 225 -17.57 -1.96 -20.62
C VAL A 225 -17.80 -2.61 -19.28
N SER A 226 -16.72 -2.94 -18.59
CA SER A 226 -16.76 -3.35 -17.20
C SER A 226 -15.78 -2.50 -16.41
N TRP A 227 -16.23 -1.92 -15.30
CA TRP A 227 -15.34 -1.19 -14.42
C TRP A 227 -15.71 -1.37 -12.95
N GLU A 228 -14.73 -1.17 -12.09
CA GLU A 228 -14.89 -1.19 -10.63
C GLU A 228 -13.86 -0.28 -9.99
N THR A 229 -14.12 0.15 -8.76
CA THR A 229 -13.10 0.81 -7.94
C THR A 229 -11.99 -0.19 -7.59
N GLY A 230 -10.78 0.18 -7.97
CA GLY A 230 -9.54 -0.50 -7.62
C GLY A 230 -9.14 -0.25 -6.17
N SER A 231 -8.04 -0.87 -5.77
CA SER A 231 -7.55 -0.79 -4.39
C SER A 231 -6.57 0.36 -4.22
N MET A 232 -6.85 1.25 -3.27
CA MET A 232 -5.87 2.26 -2.86
C MET A 232 -4.53 1.63 -2.44
N TRP A 233 -4.55 0.40 -1.95
CA TRP A 233 -3.39 -0.31 -1.39
C TRP A 233 -2.62 -1.15 -2.40
N ARG A 234 -3.17 -1.39 -3.59
CA ARG A 234 -2.43 -2.07 -4.64
C ARG A 234 -1.53 -1.05 -5.31
N ASN A 235 -0.25 -1.35 -5.44
CA ASN A 235 0.72 -0.37 -5.94
C ASN A 235 1.06 -0.56 -7.42
N SER A 236 0.80 -1.75 -7.96
CA SER A 236 0.96 -1.98 -9.40
C SER A 236 -0.21 -1.36 -10.16
N SER A 237 0.12 -0.63 -11.21
CA SER A 237 -0.85 -0.11 -12.16
C SER A 237 -0.49 -0.59 -13.56
N LYS A 238 -1.46 -1.08 -14.32
CA LYS A 238 -1.27 -1.47 -15.72
C LYS A 238 -2.30 -0.72 -16.57
N ALA A 239 -1.86 -0.17 -17.68
CA ALA A 239 -2.76 0.45 -18.64
C ALA A 239 -2.36 -0.01 -20.04
N TYR A 240 -3.32 -0.55 -20.77
CA TYR A 240 -3.20 -0.95 -22.16
C TYR A 240 -4.33 -0.31 -22.95
N TYR A 241 -3.94 0.36 -24.02
CA TYR A 241 -4.81 1.14 -24.89
C TYR A 241 -4.73 0.56 -26.29
N GLY A 242 -5.67 -0.30 -26.66
CA GLY A 242 -5.86 -0.81 -28.02
C GLY A 242 -6.65 0.18 -28.89
N THR A 243 -6.83 -0.14 -30.17
CA THR A 243 -7.72 0.62 -31.08
C THR A 243 -9.17 0.55 -30.62
N ASP A 244 -9.63 -0.66 -30.28
CA ASP A 244 -11.01 -0.97 -29.91
C ASP A 244 -11.09 -1.69 -28.55
N SER A 245 -10.05 -1.58 -27.73
CA SER A 245 -10.00 -2.20 -26.42
C SER A 245 -9.25 -1.33 -25.42
N LEU A 246 -9.70 -1.39 -24.17
CA LEU A 246 -9.14 -0.67 -23.05
C LEU A 246 -8.99 -1.65 -21.89
N TYR A 247 -7.78 -1.79 -21.37
CA TYR A 247 -7.52 -2.55 -20.16
C TYR A 247 -6.73 -1.69 -19.19
N ILE A 248 -7.37 -1.32 -18.10
CA ILE A 248 -6.79 -0.53 -17.03
C ILE A 248 -6.94 -1.32 -15.74
N GLU A 249 -5.87 -1.43 -14.99
CA GLU A 249 -5.84 -2.11 -13.70
C GLU A 249 -5.17 -1.17 -12.71
N ASN A 250 -5.97 -0.73 -11.74
CA ASN A 250 -5.53 0.00 -10.57
C ASN A 250 -4.77 1.30 -10.88
N VAL A 251 -5.27 2.03 -11.88
CA VAL A 251 -4.79 3.39 -12.23
C VAL A 251 -5.68 4.40 -11.52
N SER A 252 -5.11 5.50 -11.03
CA SER A 252 -5.90 6.60 -10.47
C SER A 252 -6.90 7.12 -11.51
N LEU A 253 -8.15 7.34 -11.11
CA LEU A 253 -9.23 7.88 -11.93
C LEU A 253 -8.78 9.15 -12.66
N GLU A 254 -8.02 10.00 -11.97
CA GLU A 254 -7.38 11.17 -12.54
C GLU A 254 -6.59 10.86 -13.83
N LYS A 255 -5.57 10.01 -13.73
CA LYS A 255 -4.74 9.58 -14.86
C LYS A 255 -5.57 8.91 -15.96
N VAL A 256 -6.63 8.18 -15.61
CA VAL A 256 -7.52 7.57 -16.61
C VAL A 256 -8.29 8.64 -17.37
N LEU A 257 -8.93 9.57 -16.67
CA LEU A 257 -9.68 10.68 -17.27
C LEU A 257 -8.78 11.53 -18.16
N ARG A 258 -7.60 11.93 -17.68
CA ARG A 258 -6.60 12.67 -18.48
C ARG A 258 -6.28 11.93 -19.77
N ASN A 259 -5.94 10.65 -19.70
CA ASN A 259 -5.57 9.86 -20.87
C ASN A 259 -6.74 9.63 -21.85
N LEU A 260 -7.95 9.41 -21.36
CA LEU A 260 -9.13 9.20 -22.20
C LEU A 260 -9.50 10.49 -22.94
N ILE A 261 -9.58 11.62 -22.22
CA ILE A 261 -9.91 12.93 -22.80
C ILE A 261 -8.85 13.37 -23.80
N GLN A 262 -7.55 13.27 -23.45
CA GLN A 262 -6.46 13.61 -24.38
C GLN A 262 -6.40 12.68 -25.60
N ARG A 263 -7.00 11.49 -25.55
CA ARG A 263 -7.06 10.59 -26.70
C ARG A 263 -8.20 10.95 -27.64
N ASP A 264 -9.32 11.42 -27.10
CA ASP A 264 -10.47 11.92 -27.87
C ASP A 264 -10.19 13.31 -28.44
N ASN A 265 -9.63 14.20 -27.61
CA ASN A 265 -9.20 15.55 -27.95
C ASN A 265 -7.73 15.77 -27.56
N PRO A 266 -6.77 15.52 -28.49
CA PRO A 266 -5.34 15.68 -28.25
C PRO A 266 -4.91 17.09 -27.83
N ASP A 267 -5.75 18.09 -28.08
CA ASP A 267 -5.46 19.49 -27.84
C ASP A 267 -5.97 19.95 -26.48
N ALA A 268 -6.76 19.12 -25.81
CA ALA A 268 -7.31 19.43 -24.51
C ALA A 268 -6.26 19.43 -23.39
N VAL A 269 -6.45 20.34 -22.44
CA VAL A 269 -5.81 20.29 -21.12
C VAL A 269 -6.87 19.87 -20.13
N VAL A 270 -6.52 18.96 -19.22
CA VAL A 270 -7.44 18.47 -18.19
C VAL A 270 -6.95 19.00 -16.86
N GLU A 271 -7.85 19.54 -16.05
CA GLU A 271 -7.60 20.01 -14.69
C GLU A 271 -8.45 19.18 -13.75
N LEU A 272 -7.82 18.53 -12.77
CA LEU A 272 -8.48 17.56 -11.90
C LEU A 272 -8.15 17.86 -10.45
N GLU A 273 -9.18 18.15 -9.66
CA GLU A 273 -9.06 18.32 -8.22
C GLU A 273 -9.66 17.10 -7.50
N GLY A 274 -8.89 16.47 -6.61
CA GLY A 274 -9.38 15.43 -5.69
C GLY A 274 -9.52 14.00 -6.22
N ALA A 275 -9.19 13.72 -7.49
CA ALA A 275 -9.39 12.41 -8.11
C ALA A 275 -8.22 11.42 -7.95
N SER A 276 -7.11 11.86 -7.35
CA SER A 276 -5.86 11.08 -7.29
C SER A 276 -5.96 9.83 -6.41
N LEU A 277 -6.84 9.86 -5.39
CA LEU A 277 -7.03 8.75 -4.44
C LEU A 277 -7.95 7.65 -4.96
N ILE A 278 -8.85 7.96 -5.90
CA ILE A 278 -9.76 6.96 -6.47
C ILE A 278 -8.97 6.16 -7.50
N ARG A 279 -8.85 4.84 -7.32
CA ARG A 279 -8.26 3.96 -8.34
C ARG A 279 -9.38 3.19 -9.04
N VAL A 280 -9.21 2.89 -10.31
CA VAL A 280 -10.21 2.15 -11.11
C VAL A 280 -9.56 0.99 -11.87
N ASN A 281 -10.33 -0.09 -12.02
CA ASN A 281 -10.07 -1.17 -12.96
C ASN A 281 -11.11 -1.05 -14.08
N ILE A 282 -10.67 -1.11 -15.34
CA ILE A 282 -11.54 -1.01 -16.51
C ILE A 282 -11.16 -2.10 -17.50
N LYS A 283 -12.16 -2.80 -18.02
CA LYS A 283 -12.05 -3.70 -19.15
C LYS A 283 -13.12 -3.29 -20.15
N ALA A 284 -12.72 -2.72 -21.27
CA ALA A 284 -13.66 -2.34 -22.31
C ALA A 284 -13.23 -2.82 -23.69
N LYS A 285 -14.22 -3.04 -24.55
CA LYS A 285 -14.09 -3.38 -25.96
C LYS A 285 -15.18 -2.67 -26.74
N GLY A 286 -14.84 -1.97 -27.81
CA GLY A 286 -15.78 -1.18 -28.60
C GLY A 286 -15.21 0.18 -29.01
N PRO A 287 -15.98 1.00 -29.74
CA PRO A 287 -15.57 2.36 -30.12
C PRO A 287 -15.27 3.20 -28.88
N LEU A 288 -14.11 3.87 -28.86
CA LEU A 288 -13.63 4.63 -27.70
C LEU A 288 -14.65 5.67 -27.21
N GLN A 289 -15.32 6.37 -28.14
CA GLN A 289 -16.31 7.40 -27.82
C GLN A 289 -17.53 6.83 -27.06
N GLU A 290 -18.00 5.64 -27.44
CA GLU A 290 -19.11 4.96 -26.74
C GLU A 290 -18.66 4.49 -25.35
N VAL A 291 -17.47 3.89 -25.26
CA VAL A 291 -16.86 3.48 -23.99
C VAL A 291 -16.71 4.68 -23.04
N MET A 292 -16.22 5.81 -23.53
CA MET A 292 -16.07 7.03 -22.75
C MET A 292 -17.42 7.57 -22.29
N SER A 293 -18.43 7.60 -23.15
CA SER A 293 -19.77 8.05 -22.76
C SER A 293 -20.34 7.23 -21.60
N ILE A 294 -20.22 5.90 -21.67
CA ILE A 294 -20.69 4.99 -20.60
C ILE A 294 -19.93 5.26 -19.30
N LEU A 295 -18.60 5.30 -19.35
CA LEU A 295 -17.77 5.53 -18.15
C LEU A 295 -18.07 6.89 -17.51
N MET A 296 -18.27 7.95 -18.31
CA MET A 296 -18.55 9.29 -17.79
C MET A 296 -19.94 9.37 -17.15
N GLU A 297 -20.95 8.69 -17.70
CA GLU A 297 -22.28 8.60 -17.11
C GLU A 297 -22.23 7.88 -15.76
N ASP A 298 -21.58 6.71 -15.73
CA ASP A 298 -21.42 5.90 -14.52
C ASP A 298 -20.62 6.64 -13.43
N TRP A 299 -19.53 7.32 -13.81
CA TRP A 299 -18.69 8.06 -12.85
C TRP A 299 -19.34 9.35 -12.37
N LYS A 300 -20.15 9.98 -13.20
CA LYS A 300 -21.00 11.09 -12.77
C LYS A 300 -22.01 10.62 -11.72
N GLU A 301 -22.63 9.46 -11.89
CA GLU A 301 -23.54 8.91 -10.88
C GLU A 301 -22.79 8.48 -9.61
N GLN A 302 -21.69 7.73 -9.75
CA GLN A 302 -21.00 7.12 -8.61
C GLN A 302 -20.16 8.11 -7.80
N PHE A 303 -19.43 8.99 -8.47
CA PHE A 303 -18.48 9.91 -7.82
C PHE A 303 -18.92 11.36 -7.89
N SER A 304 -20.11 11.65 -8.47
CA SER A 304 -20.58 13.02 -8.71
C SER A 304 -19.56 13.85 -9.50
N VAL A 305 -18.89 13.22 -10.48
CA VAL A 305 -17.95 13.92 -11.36
C VAL A 305 -18.71 14.98 -12.16
N GLU A 306 -18.34 16.24 -11.95
CA GLU A 306 -18.77 17.34 -12.81
C GLU A 306 -17.66 17.67 -13.80
N VAL A 307 -17.93 17.49 -15.09
CA VAL A 307 -17.04 17.88 -16.18
C VAL A 307 -17.57 19.18 -16.75
N SER A 308 -16.77 20.24 -16.64
CA SER A 308 -17.03 21.51 -17.31
C SER A 308 -15.98 21.74 -18.39
N GLU A 309 -16.43 22.27 -19.52
CA GLU A 309 -15.59 22.61 -20.65
C GLU A 309 -15.47 24.13 -20.75
N SER A 310 -14.26 24.61 -20.91
CA SER A 310 -13.97 26.02 -21.19
C SER A 310 -12.95 26.13 -22.31
N SER A 311 -13.05 27.20 -23.10
CA SER A 311 -12.10 27.49 -24.17
C SER A 311 -11.44 28.83 -23.88
N THR A 312 -10.12 28.83 -23.72
CA THR A 312 -9.35 30.01 -23.34
C THR A 312 -8.11 30.12 -24.20
N ALA A 313 -7.76 31.34 -24.59
CA ALA A 313 -6.50 31.62 -25.27
C ALA A 313 -5.36 31.48 -24.25
N GLU A 314 -4.46 30.53 -24.49
CA GLU A 314 -3.40 30.15 -23.56
C GLU A 314 -2.06 29.99 -24.27
N LYS A 315 -0.99 30.04 -23.47
CA LYS A 315 0.35 29.75 -23.96
C LYS A 315 0.50 28.26 -24.25
N VAL A 316 0.95 27.96 -25.46
CA VAL A 316 1.32 26.63 -25.93
C VAL A 316 2.83 26.59 -26.12
N TYR A 317 3.45 25.52 -25.63
CA TYR A 317 4.89 25.33 -25.61
C TYR A 317 5.27 24.25 -26.62
N THR A 318 5.85 24.64 -27.76
CA THR A 318 6.27 23.70 -28.80
C THR A 318 7.73 23.32 -28.60
N LEU A 319 8.01 22.02 -28.43
CA LEU A 319 9.36 21.51 -28.20
C LEU A 319 10.16 21.48 -29.52
N ILE A 320 11.25 22.23 -29.61
CA ILE A 320 12.09 22.34 -30.81
C ILE A 320 13.53 21.88 -30.54
N PRO A 321 14.18 21.16 -31.45
CA PRO A 321 15.57 20.78 -31.27
C PRO A 321 16.49 22.00 -31.39
N MET A 322 17.44 22.15 -30.46
CA MET A 322 18.50 23.16 -30.62
C MET A 322 19.54 22.69 -31.64
N VAL A 323 19.77 23.51 -32.66
CA VAL A 323 20.90 23.33 -33.58
C VAL A 323 22.18 23.70 -32.83
N ASP A 324 23.21 22.86 -32.91
CA ASP A 324 24.53 23.07 -32.31
C ASP A 324 24.58 23.09 -30.76
N CYS A 325 23.74 22.28 -30.11
CA CYS A 325 23.82 22.06 -28.66
C CYS A 325 24.46 20.71 -28.32
N GLU A 326 25.49 20.73 -27.48
CA GLU A 326 26.04 19.53 -26.84
C GLU A 326 25.45 19.44 -25.42
N PRO A 327 24.71 18.36 -25.09
CA PRO A 327 24.07 18.25 -23.79
C PRO A 327 25.11 18.23 -22.69
N THR A 328 25.04 19.20 -21.78
CA THR A 328 25.94 19.24 -20.63
C THR A 328 25.62 18.09 -19.68
N SER A 329 26.64 17.30 -19.31
CA SER A 329 26.50 16.31 -18.26
C SER A 329 26.08 16.99 -16.96
N VAL A 330 25.05 16.46 -16.29
CA VAL A 330 24.64 16.95 -14.98
C VAL A 330 25.83 16.82 -14.01
N PRO A 331 26.25 17.90 -13.33
CA PRO A 331 27.32 17.84 -12.33
C PRO A 331 27.01 16.75 -11.28
N GLY A 332 28.02 15.99 -10.85
CA GLY A 332 27.82 14.77 -10.06
C GLY A 332 27.01 14.93 -8.75
N GLU A 333 27.13 16.07 -8.06
CA GLU A 333 26.32 16.36 -6.86
C GLU A 333 24.86 16.71 -7.22
N SER A 334 24.66 17.44 -8.33
CA SER A 334 23.33 17.74 -8.88
C SER A 334 22.66 16.51 -9.44
N ALA A 335 23.39 15.52 -9.95
CA ALA A 335 22.80 14.27 -10.46
C ALA A 335 22.09 13.47 -9.36
N MET A 336 22.65 13.47 -8.15
CA MET A 336 22.05 12.76 -7.00
C MET A 336 20.82 13.50 -6.45
N VAL A 337 20.87 14.84 -6.43
CA VAL A 337 19.75 15.70 -6.06
C VAL A 337 18.64 15.64 -7.11
N MET A 338 18.98 15.67 -8.39
CA MET A 338 18.02 15.53 -9.50
C MET A 338 17.43 14.11 -9.57
N ASN A 339 18.20 13.07 -9.21
CA ASN A 339 17.67 11.71 -8.98
C ASN A 339 16.64 11.66 -7.85
N GLN A 340 16.76 12.53 -6.85
CA GLN A 340 15.79 12.63 -5.76
C GLN A 340 14.61 13.56 -6.08
N LEU A 341 14.73 14.42 -7.11
CA LEU A 341 13.79 15.50 -7.41
C LEU A 341 13.13 15.42 -8.80
N GLY A 342 13.40 14.38 -9.61
CA GLY A 342 12.97 14.34 -11.00
C GLY A 342 12.60 12.96 -11.51
N LEU A 343 11.58 12.93 -12.39
CA LEU A 343 11.15 11.76 -13.15
C LEU A 343 12.18 11.44 -14.25
N TYR A 344 12.75 10.24 -14.25
CA TYR A 344 13.54 9.69 -15.36
C TYR A 344 12.83 8.51 -16.04
N PRO A 345 11.70 8.69 -16.74
CA PRO A 345 11.34 7.67 -17.69
C PRO A 345 12.34 7.78 -18.85
N SER A 346 12.81 6.65 -19.36
CA SER A 346 13.43 6.60 -20.68
C SER A 346 12.37 6.97 -21.73
N LEU A 347 12.03 8.25 -21.82
CA LEU A 347 11.02 8.76 -22.75
C LEU A 347 11.66 8.81 -24.12
N THR A 348 11.30 7.83 -24.95
CA THR A 348 11.90 7.69 -26.27
C THR A 348 11.22 8.53 -27.34
N HIS A 349 10.07 9.15 -27.05
CA HIS A 349 9.26 9.81 -28.06
C HIS A 349 8.86 11.25 -27.64
N PRO A 350 9.02 12.26 -28.53
CA PRO A 350 8.67 13.67 -28.28
C PRO A 350 7.27 13.90 -27.70
N SER A 351 6.29 13.15 -28.21
CA SER A 351 4.91 13.23 -27.72
C SER A 351 4.75 12.77 -26.26
N THR A 352 5.54 11.79 -25.82
CA THR A 352 5.52 11.33 -24.44
C THR A 352 6.15 12.36 -23.50
N ILE A 353 7.16 13.09 -23.99
CA ILE A 353 7.83 14.18 -23.26
C ILE A 353 6.86 15.35 -23.08
N ALA A 354 6.28 15.83 -24.19
CA ALA A 354 5.25 16.85 -24.18
C ALA A 354 4.13 16.47 -23.21
N ARG A 355 3.55 15.27 -23.34
CA ARG A 355 2.46 14.81 -22.45
C ARG A 355 2.87 14.72 -20.98
N SER A 356 4.11 14.34 -20.68
CA SER A 356 4.59 14.29 -19.29
C SER A 356 4.66 15.71 -18.71
N LEU A 357 5.17 16.67 -19.48
CA LEU A 357 5.20 18.08 -19.09
C LEU A 357 3.80 18.68 -18.95
N GLU A 358 2.86 18.33 -19.84
CA GLU A 358 1.47 18.78 -19.75
C GLU A 358 0.81 18.31 -18.46
N ASN A 359 1.02 17.05 -18.09
CA ASN A 359 0.45 16.49 -16.89
C ASN A 359 1.07 17.05 -15.61
N GLU A 360 2.36 17.39 -15.63
CA GLU A 360 3.08 17.91 -14.47
C GLU A 360 2.78 19.39 -14.21
N TYR A 361 2.69 20.20 -15.28
CA TYR A 361 2.59 21.66 -15.17
C TYR A 361 1.23 22.24 -15.55
N GLU A 362 0.29 21.40 -15.96
CA GLU A 362 -1.08 21.80 -16.33
C GLU A 362 -1.15 22.89 -17.42
N VAL A 363 -0.16 22.89 -18.33
CA VAL A 363 -0.07 23.75 -19.52
C VAL A 363 0.09 22.90 -20.78
N LYS A 364 -0.21 23.47 -21.96
CA LYS A 364 -0.16 22.73 -23.22
C LYS A 364 1.26 22.63 -23.79
N PHE A 365 1.68 21.42 -24.18
CA PHE A 365 2.92 21.20 -24.90
C PHE A 365 2.67 20.49 -26.23
N ARG A 366 3.34 20.94 -27.28
CA ARG A 366 3.32 20.28 -28.59
C ARG A 366 4.64 19.54 -28.83
N PRO A 367 4.59 18.28 -29.29
CA PRO A 367 5.80 17.66 -29.82
C PRO A 367 6.16 18.38 -31.12
N GLY A 368 7.26 19.13 -31.15
CA GLY A 368 7.83 19.59 -32.42
C GLY A 368 8.65 18.49 -33.10
N GLU A 369 9.45 18.88 -34.09
CA GLU A 369 10.28 17.98 -34.90
C GLU A 369 11.55 17.50 -34.18
N LEU A 370 11.38 16.97 -32.97
CA LEU A 370 12.46 16.33 -32.24
C LEU A 370 12.79 14.98 -32.89
N SER A 371 14.09 14.68 -33.00
CA SER A 371 14.58 13.38 -33.47
C SER A 371 14.05 12.24 -32.58
N GLU A 372 13.71 11.09 -33.15
CA GLU A 372 13.27 9.88 -32.43
C GLU A 372 14.38 9.20 -31.60
N GLU A 373 15.56 9.81 -31.52
CA GLU A 373 16.64 9.32 -30.66
C GLU A 373 16.19 9.30 -29.20
N SER A 374 16.29 8.13 -28.57
CA SER A 374 15.99 7.99 -27.15
C SER A 374 16.97 8.82 -26.31
N ARG A 375 16.42 9.73 -25.51
CA ARG A 375 17.19 10.57 -24.59
C ARG A 375 16.56 10.50 -23.21
N ASN A 376 17.40 10.37 -22.18
CA ASN A 376 16.94 10.55 -20.81
C ASN A 376 16.76 12.05 -20.58
N ILE A 377 15.55 12.45 -20.20
CA ILE A 377 15.22 13.86 -19.95
C ILE A 377 15.21 14.13 -18.46
N LEU A 378 15.73 15.30 -18.10
CA LEU A 378 15.86 15.77 -16.74
C LEU A 378 14.81 16.85 -16.51
N LEU A 379 13.76 16.51 -15.76
CA LEU A 379 12.69 17.46 -15.43
C LEU A 379 12.67 17.72 -13.91
N PRO A 380 13.07 18.92 -13.46
CA PRO A 380 12.97 19.31 -12.05
C PRO A 380 11.50 19.57 -11.66
N MET A 381 11.05 19.12 -10.48
CA MET A 381 9.69 19.39 -9.97
C MET A 381 9.48 20.83 -9.43
N GLU A 382 10.50 21.69 -9.49
CA GLU A 382 10.48 23.04 -8.86
C GLU A 382 9.63 24.08 -9.62
N GLY A 383 9.00 23.70 -10.73
CA GLY A 383 8.08 24.53 -11.51
C GLY A 383 8.44 24.62 -13.00
N LEU A 384 7.51 25.19 -13.77
CA LEU A 384 7.59 25.25 -15.24
C LEU A 384 8.86 25.94 -15.73
N ASP A 385 9.23 27.09 -15.15
CA ASP A 385 10.43 27.84 -15.57
C ASP A 385 11.72 27.02 -15.39
N SER A 386 11.84 26.29 -14.28
CA SER A 386 12.97 25.40 -14.01
C SER A 386 13.00 24.24 -15.00
N ALA A 387 11.83 23.70 -15.37
CA ALA A 387 11.73 22.63 -16.36
C ALA A 387 12.10 23.09 -17.77
N LEU A 388 11.63 24.26 -18.19
CA LEU A 388 12.00 24.87 -19.47
C LEU A 388 13.51 25.18 -19.52
N HIS A 389 14.10 25.64 -18.41
CA HIS A 389 15.54 25.83 -18.29
C HIS A 389 16.31 24.50 -18.41
N ALA A 390 15.83 23.46 -17.73
CA ALA A 390 16.46 22.14 -17.77
C ALA A 390 16.41 21.51 -19.16
N LEU A 391 15.27 21.61 -19.87
CA LEU A 391 15.13 21.16 -21.25
C LEU A 391 16.17 21.81 -22.18
N ARG A 392 16.37 23.13 -22.04
CA ARG A 392 17.36 23.88 -22.83
C ARG A 392 18.78 23.47 -22.52
N VAL A 393 19.16 23.47 -21.24
CA VAL A 393 20.56 23.31 -20.81
C VAL A 393 21.01 21.86 -20.83
N TYR A 394 20.18 20.93 -20.37
CA TYR A 394 20.57 19.53 -20.18
C TYR A 394 20.12 18.62 -21.32
N ASN A 395 19.06 19.00 -22.04
CA ASN A 395 18.47 18.15 -23.07
C ASN A 395 18.58 18.70 -24.50
N CYS A 396 19.09 19.92 -24.66
CA CYS A 396 19.20 20.58 -25.96
C CYS A 396 17.84 20.71 -26.67
N ILE A 397 16.78 20.91 -25.89
CA ILE A 397 15.42 21.13 -26.36
C ILE A 397 15.06 22.57 -26.01
N ASP A 398 14.88 23.40 -27.02
CA ASP A 398 14.31 24.73 -26.85
C ASP A 398 12.78 24.65 -26.94
N VAL A 399 12.11 25.72 -26.54
CA VAL A 399 10.66 25.79 -26.46
C VAL A 399 10.20 27.09 -27.09
N GLU A 400 9.38 26.97 -28.13
CA GLU A 400 8.70 28.08 -28.78
C GLU A 400 7.34 28.32 -28.12
N GLU A 401 7.05 29.56 -27.76
CA GLU A 401 5.77 29.96 -27.16
C GLU A 401 4.84 30.53 -28.24
N SER A 402 3.64 29.98 -28.35
CA SER A 402 2.52 30.52 -29.13
C SER A 402 1.30 30.77 -28.24
N GLU A 403 0.40 31.66 -28.63
CA GLU A 403 -0.94 31.76 -28.03
C GLU A 403 -1.92 31.00 -28.93
N GLU A 404 -2.59 29.99 -28.38
CA GLU A 404 -3.60 29.20 -29.09
C GLU A 404 -4.87 29.10 -28.24
N GLU A 405 -6.00 28.88 -28.88
CA GLU A 405 -7.25 28.56 -28.19
C GLU A 405 -7.21 27.10 -27.72
N ILE A 406 -7.20 26.89 -26.40
CA ILE A 406 -7.10 25.58 -25.76
C ILE A 406 -8.41 25.25 -25.06
N THR A 407 -8.91 24.05 -25.29
CA THR A 407 -10.04 23.49 -24.55
C THR A 407 -9.55 22.93 -23.21
N ARG A 408 -10.04 23.50 -22.11
CA ARG A 408 -9.85 22.98 -20.76
C ARG A 408 -11.06 22.18 -20.31
N TYR A 409 -10.82 20.95 -19.87
CA TYR A 409 -11.79 20.17 -19.11
C TYR A 409 -11.46 20.28 -17.63
N ILE A 410 -12.31 21.00 -16.89
CA ILE A 410 -12.20 21.09 -15.44
C ILE A 410 -13.11 20.01 -14.85
N ILE A 411 -12.50 19.06 -14.16
CA ILE A 411 -13.18 17.92 -13.56
C ILE A 411 -13.16 18.09 -12.04
N GLN A 412 -14.34 18.34 -11.49
CA GLN A 412 -14.53 18.52 -10.06
C GLN A 412 -15.17 17.27 -9.46
N LEU A 413 -14.55 16.75 -8.40
CA LEU A 413 -15.18 15.80 -7.49
C LEU A 413 -15.70 16.55 -6.28
N PRO A 414 -16.85 16.15 -5.69
CA PRO A 414 -17.29 16.72 -4.44
C PRO A 414 -16.26 16.44 -3.34
N ASN A 415 -15.94 17.48 -2.57
CA ASN A 415 -15.05 17.43 -1.41
C ASN A 415 -15.54 16.48 -0.30
#